data_AF-A0A3G4VMX7-F1
#
_entry.id   AF-A0A3G4VMX7-F1
#
_cell.length_a   1.000
_cell.length_b   1.000
_cell.length_c   1.000
_cell.angle_alpha   90.00
_cell.angle_beta   90.00
_cell.angle_gamma   90.00
#
_symmetry.space_group_name_H-M   'P 1'
#
loop_
_entity.id
_entity.type
_entity.pdbx_description
1 polymer ?
#
loop_
_entity_poly.entity_id
_entity_poly.type
_entity_poly.pdbx_seq_one_letter_code
_entity_poly.pdbx_strand_id
1 'polypeptide(L)'
;MNEINTIATEPQLKAKPYVCTAVPFELGKTVMSQGVAALLDANIGANLHIYLMRHQNGDWGDMPIEDKITNDESTRSEGRIMSSYQFCGEKIWIITEWNRSVTTVLLPSEY
;
A
#
# COMPACT_ATOMS: atom_id res chain seq x y z
N MET A 1 10.59 16.38 52.83
CA MET A 1 9.93 15.47 51.89
C MET A 1 9.10 16.33 50.96
N ASN A 2 9.57 16.56 49.73
CA ASN A 2 8.77 17.09 48.64
C ASN A 2 9.23 16.33 47.40
N GLU A 3 8.37 15.42 46.94
CA GLU A 3 8.64 14.53 45.83
C GLU A 3 8.57 15.32 44.52
N ILE A 4 9.65 15.24 43.74
CA ILE A 4 9.75 15.86 42.43
C ILE A 4 9.00 14.94 41.46
N ASN A 5 7.78 15.34 41.10
CA ASN A 5 6.97 14.62 40.14
C ASN A 5 7.65 14.70 38.75
N THR A 6 8.35 13.63 38.38
CA THR A 6 9.07 13.51 37.11
C THR A 6 8.05 13.19 36.04
N ILE A 7 7.63 14.20 35.29
CA ILE A 7 6.80 14.02 34.10
C ILE A 7 7.67 13.30 33.07
N ALA A 8 7.39 12.02 32.85
CA ALA A 8 7.95 11.27 31.73
C ALA A 8 7.48 11.94 30.43
N THR A 9 8.37 12.68 29.79
CA THR A 9 8.16 13.21 28.44
C THR A 9 7.90 12.05 27.50
N GLU A 10 6.66 11.92 27.02
CA GLU A 10 6.34 11.03 25.90
C GLU A 10 7.31 11.33 24.74
N PRO A 11 7.91 10.31 24.10
CA PRO A 11 8.81 10.55 23.00
C PRO A 11 8.02 11.21 21.87
N GLN A 12 8.34 12.48 21.61
CA GLN A 12 7.83 13.23 20.47
C GLN A 12 8.11 12.41 19.21
N LEU A 13 7.05 11.91 18.56
CA LEU A 13 7.15 11.21 17.28
C LEU A 13 7.75 12.20 16.26
N LYS A 14 9.07 12.18 16.10
CA LYS A 14 9.72 12.88 15.00
C LYS A 14 9.30 12.15 13.73
N ALA A 15 8.49 12.81 12.89
CA ALA A 15 8.13 12.28 11.58
C ALA A 15 9.43 11.95 10.82
N LYS A 16 9.67 10.67 10.55
CA LYS A 16 10.74 10.25 9.65
C LYS A 16 10.37 10.73 8.25
N PRO A 17 11.19 11.55 7.57
CA PRO A 17 10.89 11.91 6.19
C PRO A 17 11.03 10.66 5.32
N TYR A 18 9.95 10.26 4.65
CA TYR A 18 9.96 9.25 3.61
C TYR A 18 10.04 9.95 2.25
N VAL A 19 11.03 9.56 1.45
CA VAL A 19 11.13 9.94 0.04
C VAL A 19 11.10 8.66 -0.76
N CYS A 20 10.12 8.54 -1.65
CA CYS A 20 10.00 7.37 -2.50
C CYS A 20 11.23 7.27 -3.41
N THR A 21 11.85 6.09 -3.40
CA THR A 21 12.94 5.75 -4.29
C THR A 21 12.54 4.65 -5.28
N ALA A 22 11.30 4.19 -5.31
CA ALA A 22 10.84 3.17 -6.25
C ALA A 22 11.25 3.45 -7.72
N VAL A 23 11.51 2.40 -8.48
CA VAL A 23 11.53 2.48 -9.95
C VAL A 23 10.22 1.91 -10.50
N PRO A 24 9.69 2.45 -11.61
CA PRO A 24 8.54 1.85 -12.25
C PRO A 24 8.80 0.39 -12.65
N PHE A 25 7.78 -0.44 -12.53
CA PHE A 25 7.83 -1.86 -12.87
C PHE A 25 6.63 -2.25 -13.74
N GLU A 26 6.64 -3.45 -14.31
CA GLU A 26 5.49 -3.96 -15.07
C GLU A 26 4.51 -4.67 -14.15
N LEU A 27 3.21 -4.40 -14.37
CA LEU A 27 2.16 -5.17 -13.74
C LEU A 27 2.01 -6.50 -14.47
N GLY A 28 1.97 -7.60 -13.71
CA GLY A 28 1.78 -8.93 -14.26
C GLY A 28 0.35 -9.13 -14.77
N LYS A 29 -0.08 -10.39 -14.88
CA LYS A 29 -1.49 -10.70 -15.09
C LYS A 29 -2.30 -10.07 -13.95
N THR A 30 -3.11 -9.06 -14.28
CA THR A 30 -3.91 -8.36 -13.29
C THR A 30 -5.22 -9.11 -13.05
N VAL A 31 -5.52 -9.42 -11.80
CA VAL A 31 -6.74 -10.09 -11.35
C VAL A 31 -7.32 -9.34 -10.17
N MET A 32 -8.60 -9.59 -9.87
CA MET A 32 -9.25 -9.03 -8.69
C MET A 32 -10.09 -10.06 -7.97
N SER A 33 -10.26 -9.87 -6.66
CA SER A 33 -11.15 -10.67 -5.83
C SER A 33 -12.63 -10.40 -6.13
N GLN A 34 -13.49 -11.28 -5.61
CA GLN A 34 -14.94 -11.13 -5.77
C GLN A 34 -15.49 -9.90 -5.03
N GLY A 35 -14.94 -9.57 -3.85
CA GLY A 35 -15.32 -8.38 -3.10
C GLY A 35 -15.02 -7.08 -3.86
N VAL A 36 -13.85 -7.00 -4.51
CA VAL A 36 -13.49 -5.85 -5.34
C VAL A 36 -14.37 -5.76 -6.59
N ALA A 37 -14.70 -6.88 -7.23
CA ALA A 37 -15.64 -6.91 -8.34
C ALA A 37 -17.03 -6.39 -7.93
N ALA A 38 -17.53 -6.82 -6.77
CA ALA A 38 -18.81 -6.34 -6.24
C ALA A 38 -18.81 -4.83 -5.96
N LEU A 39 -17.68 -4.26 -5.50
CA LEU A 39 -17.55 -2.82 -5.34
C LEU A 39 -17.65 -2.07 -6.67
N LEU A 40 -17.03 -2.57 -7.74
CA LEU A 40 -17.14 -1.97 -9.07
C LEU A 40 -18.60 -2.01 -9.58
N ASP A 41 -19.26 -3.16 -9.44
CA ASP A 41 -20.65 -3.33 -9.89
C ASP A 41 -21.62 -2.39 -9.16
N ALA A 42 -21.40 -2.15 -7.86
CA ALA A 42 -22.22 -1.25 -7.06
C ALA A 42 -21.93 0.25 -7.30
N ASN A 43 -20.79 0.59 -7.90
CA ASN A 43 -20.32 1.98 -8.03
C ASN A 43 -20.05 2.33 -9.50
N ILE A 44 -21.10 2.76 -10.20
CA ILE A 44 -21.03 3.13 -11.62
C ILE A 44 -19.96 4.21 -11.85
N GLY A 45 -19.02 3.91 -12.77
CA GLY A 45 -17.92 4.81 -13.13
C GLY A 45 -16.66 4.65 -12.27
N ALA A 46 -16.69 3.83 -11.22
CA ALA A 46 -15.49 3.47 -10.48
C ALA A 46 -14.52 2.68 -11.38
N ASN A 47 -13.22 2.93 -11.21
CA ASN A 47 -12.19 2.32 -12.03
C ASN A 47 -10.89 2.12 -11.23
N LEU A 48 -10.33 0.92 -11.28
CA LEU A 48 -9.08 0.54 -10.60
C LEU A 48 -7.82 1.07 -11.29
N HIS A 49 -7.92 1.51 -12.54
CA HIS A 49 -6.78 1.89 -13.38
C HIS A 49 -5.85 2.92 -12.73
N ILE A 50 -6.41 3.95 -12.08
CA ILE A 50 -5.58 4.96 -11.40
C ILE A 50 -4.77 4.38 -10.24
N TYR A 51 -5.31 3.40 -9.52
CA TYR A 51 -4.63 2.75 -8.40
C TYR A 51 -3.55 1.79 -8.89
N LEU A 52 -3.81 1.09 -10.00
CA LEU A 52 -2.80 0.28 -10.68
C LEU A 52 -1.63 1.16 -11.17
N MET A 53 -1.91 2.31 -11.79
CA MET A 53 -0.88 3.26 -12.21
C MET A 53 -0.07 3.81 -11.03
N ARG A 54 -0.72 4.12 -9.90
CA ARG A 54 -0.05 4.55 -8.67
C ARG A 54 0.88 3.46 -8.14
N HIS A 55 0.39 2.23 -8.03
CA HIS A 55 1.17 1.06 -7.60
C HIS A 55 2.39 0.86 -8.51
N GLN A 56 2.17 0.87 -9.82
CA GLN A 56 3.22 0.70 -10.83
C GLN A 56 4.35 1.75 -10.71
N ASN A 57 4.02 2.97 -10.28
CA ASN A 57 4.94 4.11 -10.24
C ASN A 57 5.45 4.44 -8.83
N GLY A 58 5.28 3.55 -7.85
CA GLY A 58 5.86 3.74 -6.52
C GLY A 58 5.06 4.58 -5.55
N ASP A 59 3.79 4.88 -5.85
CA ASP A 59 2.88 5.45 -4.87
C ASP A 59 2.22 4.31 -4.11
N TRP A 60 2.72 4.04 -2.91
CA TRP A 60 2.26 2.92 -2.08
C TRP A 60 0.98 3.19 -1.27
N GLY A 61 0.45 4.42 -1.33
CA GLY A 61 -0.75 4.80 -0.60
C GLY A 61 -0.61 4.77 0.93
N ASP A 62 -1.61 4.21 1.60
CA ASP A 62 -1.74 4.10 3.06
C ASP A 62 -0.98 2.88 3.60
N MET A 63 0.35 2.97 3.55
CA MET A 63 1.29 1.97 4.06
C MET A 63 2.23 2.60 5.11
N PRO A 64 2.66 1.83 6.15
CA PRO A 64 3.76 2.23 7.04
C PRO A 64 5.03 2.60 6.27
N ILE A 65 5.84 3.52 6.82
CA ILE A 65 7.07 4.00 6.14
C ILE A 65 8.04 2.85 5.88
N GLU A 66 8.17 1.93 6.83
CA GLU A 66 9.03 0.75 6.74
C GLU A 66 8.62 -0.18 5.59
N ASP A 67 7.31 -0.36 5.37
CA ASP A 67 6.79 -1.15 4.25
C ASP A 67 6.96 -0.42 2.92
N LYS A 68 6.84 0.91 2.91
CA LYS A 68 7.13 1.74 1.73
C LYS A 68 8.58 1.63 1.30
N ILE A 69 9.52 1.62 2.25
CA ILE A 69 10.95 1.38 1.98
C ILE A 69 11.15 -0.03 1.43
N THR A 70 10.52 -1.04 2.04
CA THR A 70 10.60 -2.43 1.56
C THR A 70 10.07 -2.57 0.12
N ASN A 71 8.98 -1.88 -0.22
CA ASN A 71 8.48 -1.82 -1.60
C ASN A 71 9.47 -1.14 -2.55
N ASP A 72 10.05 0.00 -2.16
CA ASP A 72 11.04 0.72 -2.96
C ASP A 72 12.23 -0.19 -3.33
N GLU A 73 12.74 -0.95 -2.36
CA GLU A 73 13.80 -1.94 -2.55
C GLU A 73 13.34 -3.10 -3.45
N SER A 74 12.10 -3.55 -3.24
CA SER A 74 11.48 -4.62 -4.03
C SER A 74 11.31 -4.23 -5.50
N THR A 75 11.15 -2.95 -5.85
CA THR A 75 11.09 -2.55 -7.28
C THR A 75 12.38 -2.86 -8.06
N ARG A 76 13.52 -3.04 -7.37
CA ARG A 76 14.83 -3.33 -7.98
C ARG A 76 15.28 -4.77 -7.80
N SER A 77 14.49 -5.57 -7.08
CA SER A 77 14.85 -6.92 -6.64
C SER A 77 13.65 -7.87 -6.77
N GLU A 78 13.85 -9.12 -6.40
CA GLU A 78 12.81 -10.15 -6.44
C GLU A 78 11.95 -10.15 -5.15
N GLY A 79 11.44 -8.97 -4.78
CA GLY A 79 10.54 -8.80 -3.64
C GLY A 79 9.09 -8.63 -4.06
N ARG A 80 8.14 -9.14 -3.28
CA ARG A 80 6.71 -8.83 -3.45
C ARG A 80 6.47 -7.35 -3.15
N ILE A 81 5.64 -6.69 -3.95
CA ILE A 81 5.28 -5.28 -3.78
C ILE A 81 3.82 -5.20 -3.36
N MET A 82 3.50 -4.36 -2.38
CA MET A 82 2.13 -4.20 -1.88
C MET A 82 1.76 -2.74 -1.66
N SER A 83 0.56 -2.35 -2.08
CA SER A 83 0.01 -1.00 -1.83
C SER A 83 -1.38 -1.06 -1.26
N SER A 84 -1.77 -0.01 -0.56
CA SER A 84 -3.05 0.08 0.15
C SER A 84 -3.72 1.40 -0.20
N TYR A 85 -4.98 1.35 -0.63
CA TYR A 85 -5.73 2.53 -1.03
C TYR A 85 -7.18 2.48 -0.53
N GLN A 86 -7.81 3.65 -0.49
CA GLN A 86 -9.25 3.77 -0.33
C GLN A 86 -9.93 3.79 -1.70
N PHE A 87 -10.90 2.90 -1.89
CA PHE A 87 -11.66 2.71 -3.13
C PHE A 87 -13.12 2.41 -2.79
N CYS A 88 -14.04 3.24 -3.29
CA CYS A 88 -15.49 3.09 -3.04
C CYS A 88 -15.87 3.00 -1.55
N GLY A 89 -15.12 3.70 -0.68
CA GLY A 89 -15.34 3.68 0.78
C GLY A 89 -14.70 2.50 1.51
N GLU A 90 -14.06 1.58 0.78
CA GLU A 90 -13.38 0.41 1.33
C GLU A 90 -11.87 0.48 1.13
N LYS A 91 -11.13 -0.20 2.02
CA LYS A 91 -9.69 -0.41 1.82
C LYS A 91 -9.49 -1.54 0.82
N ILE A 92 -8.66 -1.31 -0.18
CA ILE A 92 -8.17 -2.33 -1.10
C ILE A 92 -6.66 -2.47 -1.00
N TRP A 93 -6.18 -3.67 -1.25
CA TRP A 93 -4.77 -3.97 -1.46
C TRP A 93 -4.50 -4.24 -2.93
N ILE A 94 -3.33 -3.80 -3.40
CA ILE A 94 -2.78 -4.19 -4.70
C ILE A 94 -1.44 -4.86 -4.44
N ILE A 95 -1.32 -6.13 -4.81
CA ILE A 95 -0.13 -6.95 -4.55
C ILE A 95 0.42 -7.44 -5.88
N THR A 96 1.68 -7.11 -6.17
CA THR A 96 2.42 -7.71 -7.29
C THR A 96 3.43 -8.72 -6.74
N GLU A 97 3.33 -9.97 -7.20
CA GLU A 97 4.20 -11.05 -6.76
C GLU A 97 5.68 -10.79 -7.11
N TRP A 98 6.58 -11.44 -6.37
CA TRP A 98 8.03 -11.22 -6.44
C TRP A 98 8.62 -11.34 -7.85
N ASN A 99 8.07 -12.23 -8.68
CA ASN A 99 8.46 -12.45 -10.07
C ASN A 99 7.66 -11.62 -11.08
N ARG A 100 6.85 -10.66 -10.61
CA ARG A 100 5.96 -9.80 -11.40
C ARG A 100 4.95 -10.55 -12.28
N SER A 101 4.69 -11.83 -12.01
CA SER A 101 3.82 -12.65 -12.86
C SER A 101 2.34 -12.31 -12.71
N VAL A 102 1.92 -11.88 -11.52
CA VAL A 102 0.52 -11.60 -11.18
C VAL A 102 0.45 -10.34 -10.31
N THR A 103 -0.55 -9.51 -10.60
CA THR A 103 -0.95 -8.38 -9.76
C THR A 103 -2.40 -8.61 -9.31
N THR A 104 -2.62 -8.76 -8.00
CA THR A 104 -3.95 -9.03 -7.44
C THR A 104 -4.47 -7.78 -6.73
N VAL A 105 -5.69 -7.38 -7.06
CA VAL A 105 -6.45 -6.37 -6.30
C VAL A 105 -7.48 -7.08 -5.42
N LEU A 106 -7.45 -6.85 -4.11
CA LEU A 106 -8.30 -7.57 -3.16
C LEU A 106 -8.67 -6.73 -1.95
N LEU A 107 -9.72 -7.13 -1.23
CA LEU A 107 -10.01 -6.59 0.09
C LEU A 107 -9.06 -7.21 1.13
N PRO A 108 -8.67 -6.48 2.19
CA PRO A 108 -7.87 -7.04 3.29
C PRO A 108 -8.50 -8.28 3.94
N SER A 109 -9.83 -8.40 3.93
CA SER A 109 -10.56 -9.54 4.49
C SER A 109 -10.53 -10.80 3.61
N GLU A 110 -10.05 -10.68 2.37
CA GLU A 110 -9.97 -11.78 1.39
C GLU A 110 -8.53 -12.31 1.23
N TYR A 111 -7.59 -11.81 2.03
CA TYR A 111 -6.20 -12.26 2.11
C TYR A 111 -5.98 -13.17 3.31
#